data_AF-A0A3D3ZKV3-F1
#
_entry.id   AF-A0A3D3ZKV3-F1
#
_cell.length_a   1.000
_cell.length_b   1.000
_cell.length_c   1.000
_cell.angle_alpha   90.00
_cell.angle_beta   90.00
_cell.angle_gamma   90.00
#
_symmetry.space_group_name_H-M   'P 1'
#
loop_
_entity.id
_entity.type
_entity.pdbx_description
1 polymer ?
#
loop_
_entity_poly.entity_id
_entity_poly.type
_entity_poly.pdbx_seq_one_letter_code
_entity_poly.pdbx_strand_id
1 'polypeptide(L)'
;DSQSPSHRLSLLQLAIERHCYVVDTLRLHDLTPLNEVVANHAITVLLHGAGSDLRIMAERGLTVAHYCDLEAASRSIFGQQESSLAAMLRRAFNIRLDKSLQRTDWNRRPLPPAMVAYAARDAEMTLALYSWLNQHYGWALKMHEHTNQLEPVAAWIEPFLNGTSSVSVETAVAEAKARGIIQDDAQIASDCRTALLELKQLMHRSRLLRLIADLTLVQLVPDIEPLLQAPSSDERAASARALGRMGVREAQPLLQPLLQDPVHDVRKSAQTALRNLGRKETRAPGPPSRLIDGARSWTIGEVGNLDDDNDWKARLRTMMGDA
;
A
#
# COMPACT_ATOMS: atom_id res chain seq x y z
N ASP A 1 -33.45 0.73 14.17
CA ASP A 1 -32.05 0.28 14.02
C ASP A 1 -31.50 0.58 12.64
N SER A 2 -30.87 1.73 12.51
CA SER A 2 -30.14 2.17 11.32
C SER A 2 -28.75 1.55 11.32
N GLN A 3 -28.63 0.29 10.93
CA GLN A 3 -27.33 -0.23 10.49
C GLN A 3 -27.03 0.39 9.14
N SER A 4 -25.94 1.16 9.05
CA SER A 4 -25.32 1.53 7.78
C SER A 4 -25.15 0.28 6.90
N PRO A 5 -25.27 0.35 5.57
CA PRO A 5 -25.17 -0.85 4.75
C PRO A 5 -23.77 -1.45 4.91
N SER A 6 -23.67 -2.51 5.72
CA SER A 6 -22.46 -3.32 5.82
C SER A 6 -22.16 -3.86 4.42
N HIS A 7 -20.93 -3.72 3.95
CA HIS A 7 -20.50 -4.30 2.68
C HIS A 7 -20.76 -5.81 2.69
N ARG A 8 -21.83 -6.25 2.01
CA ARG A 8 -22.24 -7.65 1.99
C ARG A 8 -21.47 -8.38 0.89
N LEU A 9 -20.87 -9.53 1.22
CA LEU A 9 -20.29 -10.44 0.22
C LEU A 9 -21.42 -11.01 -0.66
N SER A 10 -21.58 -10.47 -1.88
CA SER A 10 -22.65 -10.82 -2.82
C SER A 10 -22.22 -11.79 -3.92
N LEU A 11 -20.91 -11.90 -4.15
CA LEU A 11 -20.31 -12.78 -5.14
C LEU A 11 -18.88 -13.12 -4.70
N LEU A 12 -18.44 -14.34 -4.99
CA LEU A 12 -17.05 -14.76 -4.85
C LEU A 12 -16.58 -15.34 -6.19
N GLN A 13 -15.40 -14.91 -6.63
CA GLN A 13 -14.77 -15.38 -7.87
C GLN A 13 -13.50 -16.15 -7.54
N LEU A 14 -13.34 -17.34 -8.11
CA LEU A 14 -12.19 -18.21 -7.87
C LEU A 14 -11.65 -18.71 -9.20
N ALA A 15 -10.37 -18.51 -9.47
CA ALA A 15 -9.69 -19.09 -10.61
C ALA A 15 -8.59 -20.05 -10.14
N ILE A 16 -8.57 -21.24 -10.72
CA ILE A 16 -7.51 -22.23 -10.55
C ILE A 16 -7.16 -22.76 -11.93
N GLU A 17 -5.88 -22.71 -12.31
CA GLU A 17 -5.39 -23.23 -13.59
C GLU A 17 -6.35 -23.00 -14.79
N ARG A 18 -7.11 -24.03 -15.17
CA ARG A 18 -8.03 -24.06 -16.32
C ARG A 18 -9.51 -23.87 -15.98
N HIS A 19 -9.85 -23.57 -14.74
CA HIS A 19 -11.22 -23.43 -14.25
C HIS A 19 -11.43 -22.08 -13.56
N CYS A 20 -12.61 -21.51 -13.79
CA CYS A 20 -13.06 -20.32 -13.10
C CYS A 20 -14.48 -20.57 -12.55
N TYR A 21 -14.69 -20.17 -11.30
CA TYR A 21 -15.93 -20.34 -10.57
C TYR A 21 -16.45 -18.97 -10.15
N VAL A 22 -17.74 -18.73 -10.39
CA VAL A 22 -18.47 -17.57 -9.90
C VAL A 22 -19.53 -18.08 -8.94
N VAL A 23 -19.31 -17.85 -7.64
CA VAL A 23 -20.09 -18.41 -6.54
C VAL A 23 -21.06 -17.37 -6.02
N ASP A 24 -22.36 -17.68 -6.09
CA ASP A 24 -23.42 -16.86 -5.52
C ASP A 24 -23.47 -17.00 -3.99
N THR A 25 -22.81 -16.09 -3.29
CA THR A 25 -22.75 -16.05 -1.82
C THR A 25 -24.03 -15.51 -1.17
N LEU A 26 -24.99 -14.99 -1.96
CA LEU A 26 -26.32 -14.65 -1.45
C LEU A 26 -27.18 -15.91 -1.28
N ARG A 27 -26.99 -16.90 -2.17
CA ARG A 27 -27.64 -18.21 -2.09
C ARG A 27 -26.87 -19.18 -1.20
N LEU A 28 -25.54 -19.15 -1.23
CA LEU A 28 -24.69 -20.02 -0.42
C LEU A 28 -24.34 -19.35 0.91
N HIS A 29 -25.11 -19.69 1.95
CA HIS A 29 -24.94 -19.07 3.27
C HIS A 29 -23.72 -19.59 4.03
N ASP A 30 -23.41 -20.87 3.87
CA ASP A 30 -22.27 -21.52 4.49
C ASP A 30 -21.08 -21.55 3.50
N LEU A 31 -20.04 -20.80 3.83
CA LEU A 31 -18.78 -20.76 3.09
C LEU A 31 -17.67 -21.53 3.80
N THR A 32 -17.94 -22.15 4.95
CA THR A 32 -16.93 -22.83 5.78
C THR A 32 -16.14 -23.91 5.06
N PRO A 33 -16.66 -24.64 4.04
CA PRO A 33 -15.82 -25.57 3.27
C PRO A 33 -14.61 -24.90 2.59
N LEU A 34 -14.68 -23.60 2.29
CA LEU A 34 -13.53 -22.88 1.71
C LEU A 34 -12.35 -22.75 2.68
N ASN A 35 -12.55 -22.90 4.00
CA ASN A 35 -11.46 -22.85 4.97
C ASN A 35 -10.46 -24.00 4.77
N GLU A 36 -10.86 -25.14 4.22
CA GLU A 36 -9.93 -26.22 3.85
C GLU A 36 -8.84 -25.74 2.86
N VAL A 37 -9.16 -24.70 2.08
CA VAL A 37 -8.25 -24.09 1.10
C VAL A 37 -7.63 -22.82 1.65
N VAL A 38 -8.44 -21.84 2.06
CA VAL A 38 -7.92 -20.50 2.41
C VAL A 38 -7.16 -20.48 3.73
N ALA A 39 -7.46 -21.38 4.67
CA ALA A 39 -6.72 -21.50 5.93
C ALA A 39 -5.51 -22.43 5.81
N ASN A 40 -5.27 -23.03 4.64
CA ASN A 40 -4.14 -23.94 4.44
C ASN A 40 -2.87 -23.15 4.08
N HIS A 41 -1.86 -23.19 4.95
CA HIS A 41 -0.58 -22.50 4.74
C HIS A 41 0.20 -22.98 3.50
N ALA A 42 -0.09 -24.19 2.99
CA ALA A 42 0.53 -24.71 1.77
C ALA A 42 -0.08 -24.14 0.48
N ILE A 43 -1.22 -23.43 0.57
CA ILE A 43 -1.92 -22.88 -0.59
C ILE A 43 -1.85 -21.35 -0.55
N THR A 44 -1.16 -20.76 -1.52
CA THR A 44 -1.12 -19.29 -1.67
C THR A 44 -2.40 -18.79 -2.32
N VAL A 45 -3.16 -17.97 -1.60
CA VAL A 45 -4.32 -17.26 -2.16
C VAL A 45 -3.86 -15.99 -2.86
N LEU A 46 -4.16 -15.86 -4.15
CA LEU A 46 -3.79 -14.70 -4.95
C LEU A 46 -4.90 -13.64 -4.87
N LEU A 47 -4.54 -12.43 -4.46
CA LEU A 47 -5.45 -11.29 -4.34
C LEU A 47 -4.86 -10.07 -5.06
N HIS A 48 -5.71 -9.15 -5.50
CA HIS A 48 -5.28 -7.88 -6.08
C HIS A 48 -5.92 -6.73 -5.30
N GLY A 49 -5.22 -6.21 -4.29
CA GLY A 49 -5.78 -5.25 -3.35
C GLY A 49 -6.47 -5.94 -2.17
N ALA A 50 -5.72 -6.75 -1.44
CA ALA A 50 -6.24 -7.75 -0.50
C ALA A 50 -7.03 -7.14 0.68
N GLY A 51 -6.74 -5.91 1.08
CA GLY A 51 -7.21 -5.35 2.35
C GLY A 51 -8.74 -5.35 2.55
N SER A 52 -9.52 -5.04 1.52
CA SER A 52 -10.99 -5.06 1.64
C SER A 52 -11.55 -6.48 1.60
N ASP A 53 -10.98 -7.32 0.73
CA ASP A 53 -11.42 -8.70 0.54
C ASP A 53 -11.17 -9.54 1.78
N LEU A 54 -9.97 -9.45 2.37
CA LEU A 54 -9.62 -10.15 3.62
C LEU A 54 -10.56 -9.78 4.76
N ARG A 55 -10.95 -8.50 4.88
CA ARG A 55 -11.90 -8.06 5.90
C ARG A 55 -13.27 -8.70 5.70
N ILE A 56 -13.80 -8.64 4.47
CA ILE A 56 -15.12 -9.20 4.15
C ILE A 56 -15.11 -10.73 4.30
N MET A 57 -14.02 -11.40 3.95
CA MET A 57 -13.83 -12.83 4.16
C MET A 57 -13.84 -13.19 5.65
N ALA A 58 -13.12 -12.43 6.49
CA ALA A 58 -13.10 -12.64 7.93
C ALA A 58 -14.49 -12.44 8.57
N GLU A 59 -15.26 -11.44 8.13
CA GLU A 59 -16.66 -11.23 8.55
C GLU A 59 -17.58 -12.42 8.19
N ARG A 60 -17.17 -13.25 7.21
CA ARG A 60 -17.86 -14.47 6.79
C ARG A 60 -17.25 -15.75 7.38
N GLY A 61 -16.34 -15.63 8.35
CA GLY A 61 -15.69 -16.77 9.01
C GLY A 61 -14.61 -17.45 8.17
N LEU A 62 -14.08 -16.76 7.15
CA LEU A 62 -12.99 -17.25 6.32
C LEU A 62 -11.67 -16.63 6.77
N THR A 63 -10.72 -17.47 7.18
CA THR A 63 -9.39 -17.01 7.61
C THR A 63 -8.37 -17.36 6.55
N VAL A 64 -7.83 -16.34 5.88
CA VAL A 64 -6.78 -16.54 4.87
C VAL A 64 -5.43 -16.65 5.56
N ALA A 65 -4.84 -17.85 5.53
CA ALA A 65 -3.59 -18.16 6.21
C ALA A 65 -2.34 -17.77 5.42
N HIS A 66 -2.44 -17.84 4.09
CA HIS A 66 -1.35 -17.56 3.18
C HIS A 66 -1.87 -16.85 1.92
N TYR A 67 -1.43 -15.62 1.67
CA TYR A 67 -1.82 -14.86 0.48
C TYR A 67 -0.69 -14.03 -0.13
N CYS A 68 -0.84 -13.68 -1.40
CA CYS A 68 0.02 -12.72 -2.09
C CYS A 68 -0.83 -11.57 -2.66
N ASP A 69 -0.47 -10.33 -2.34
CA ASP A 69 -1.16 -9.14 -2.85
C ASP A 69 -0.44 -8.57 -4.09
N LEU A 70 -1.04 -8.82 -5.25
CA LEU A 70 -0.48 -8.41 -6.55
C LEU A 70 -0.55 -6.90 -6.77
N GLU A 71 -1.49 -6.19 -6.16
CA GLU A 71 -1.55 -4.72 -6.25
C GLU A 71 -0.38 -4.13 -5.47
N ALA A 72 -0.14 -4.65 -4.26
CA ALA A 72 0.96 -4.21 -3.43
C ALA A 72 2.32 -4.49 -4.10
N ALA A 73 2.49 -5.67 -4.68
CA ALA A 73 3.68 -6.01 -5.47
C ALA A 73 3.86 -5.07 -6.67
N SER A 74 2.81 -4.84 -7.44
CA SER A 74 2.84 -3.96 -8.61
C SER A 74 3.18 -2.52 -8.22
N ARG A 75 2.61 -2.03 -7.11
CA ARG A 75 2.90 -0.70 -6.55
C ARG A 75 4.37 -0.57 -6.13
N SER A 76 4.95 -1.56 -5.47
CA SER A 76 6.37 -1.53 -5.09
C SER A 76 7.31 -1.50 -6.30
N ILE A 77 6.86 -1.93 -7.49
CA ILE A 77 7.68 -1.88 -8.70
C ILE A 77 7.44 -0.58 -9.47
N PHE A 78 6.18 -0.24 -9.76
CA PHE A 78 5.81 0.81 -10.72
C PHE A 78 5.20 2.06 -10.08
N GLY A 79 4.83 2.00 -8.80
CA GLY A 79 4.15 3.07 -8.07
C GLY A 79 2.63 2.95 -8.10
N GLN A 80 1.98 3.80 -7.30
CA GLN A 80 0.53 3.74 -7.05
C GLN A 80 -0.29 3.88 -8.35
N GLN A 81 0.11 4.77 -9.26
CA GLN A 81 -0.65 5.07 -10.47
C GLN A 81 -0.67 3.89 -11.46
N GLU A 82 0.31 2.98 -11.39
CA GLU A 82 0.44 1.83 -12.29
C GLU A 82 0.12 0.50 -11.60
N SER A 83 -0.48 0.52 -10.41
CA SER A 83 -0.69 -0.69 -9.60
C SER A 83 -2.03 -1.40 -9.80
N SER A 84 -3.05 -0.74 -10.35
CA SER A 84 -4.39 -1.35 -10.54
C SER A 84 -4.36 -2.52 -11.53
N LEU A 85 -5.27 -3.48 -11.38
CA LEU A 85 -5.36 -4.65 -12.28
C LEU A 85 -5.44 -4.23 -13.75
N ALA A 86 -6.30 -3.24 -14.06
CA ALA A 86 -6.43 -2.72 -15.42
C ALA A 86 -5.14 -2.08 -15.97
N ALA A 87 -4.39 -1.36 -15.13
CA ALA A 87 -3.10 -0.79 -15.52
C ALA A 87 -2.07 -1.89 -15.77
N MET A 88 -2.03 -2.89 -14.88
CA MET A 88 -1.10 -4.00 -14.97
C MET A 88 -1.37 -4.92 -16.15
N LEU A 89 -2.62 -5.21 -16.48
CA LEU A 89 -2.93 -5.99 -17.71
C LEU A 89 -2.60 -5.21 -18.98
N ARG A 90 -2.78 -3.88 -18.97
CA ARG A 90 -2.36 -3.04 -20.08
C ARG A 90 -0.84 -3.07 -20.25
N ARG A 91 -0.10 -3.07 -19.15
CA ARG A 91 1.37 -3.14 -19.13
C ARG A 91 1.89 -4.51 -19.55
N ALA A 92 1.37 -5.57 -18.96
CA ALA A 92 1.85 -6.94 -19.14
C ALA A 92 1.42 -7.56 -20.47
N PHE A 93 0.19 -7.30 -20.91
CA PHE A 93 -0.45 -8.01 -22.03
C PHE A 93 -1.00 -7.08 -23.11
N ASN A 94 -0.85 -5.75 -22.97
CA ASN A 94 -1.48 -4.76 -23.83
C ASN A 94 -3.03 -4.83 -23.86
N ILE A 95 -3.65 -5.51 -22.89
CA ILE A 95 -5.10 -5.70 -22.78
C ILE A 95 -5.75 -4.49 -22.09
N ARG A 96 -6.92 -4.07 -22.57
CA ARG A 96 -7.77 -3.09 -21.88
C ARG A 96 -8.91 -3.84 -21.18
N LEU A 97 -8.92 -3.79 -19.85
CA LEU A 97 -10.05 -4.28 -19.06
C LEU A 97 -11.25 -3.35 -19.23
N ASP A 98 -12.42 -3.95 -19.40
CA ASP A 98 -13.68 -3.22 -19.30
C ASP A 98 -13.89 -2.82 -17.83
N LYS A 99 -14.33 -1.58 -17.60
CA LYS A 99 -14.64 -1.04 -16.27
C LYS A 99 -16.14 -0.75 -16.10
N SER A 100 -16.95 -1.05 -17.12
CA SER A 100 -18.37 -0.70 -17.18
C SER A 100 -19.20 -1.31 -16.05
N LEU A 101 -18.84 -2.52 -15.59
CA LEU A 101 -19.62 -3.27 -14.60
C LEU A 101 -19.09 -3.17 -13.16
N GLN A 102 -18.01 -2.42 -12.92
CA GLN A 102 -17.39 -2.31 -11.60
C GLN A 102 -18.34 -1.70 -10.55
N ARG A 103 -19.24 -0.79 -10.98
CA ARG A 103 -20.18 -0.05 -10.12
C ARG A 103 -21.63 -0.52 -10.28
N THR A 104 -21.85 -1.71 -10.84
CA THR A 104 -23.19 -2.30 -11.00
C THR A 104 -23.69 -2.91 -9.69
N ASP A 105 -25.02 -3.02 -9.55
CA ASP A 105 -25.62 -3.74 -8.43
C ASP A 105 -25.41 -5.27 -8.55
N TRP A 106 -24.44 -5.78 -7.78
CA TRP A 106 -24.11 -7.19 -7.71
C TRP A 106 -25.08 -8.04 -6.88
N ASN A 107 -26.12 -7.43 -6.28
CA ASN A 107 -27.18 -8.16 -5.59
C ASN A 107 -28.29 -8.68 -6.52
N ARG A 108 -28.33 -8.21 -7.77
CA ARG A 108 -29.34 -8.62 -8.76
C ARG A 108 -29.30 -10.13 -9.00
N ARG A 109 -30.48 -10.77 -9.06
CA ARG A 109 -30.63 -12.19 -9.46
C ARG A 109 -31.77 -12.39 -10.48
N PRO A 110 -31.61 -13.32 -11.45
CA PRO A 110 -30.37 -14.03 -11.79
C PRO A 110 -29.29 -13.06 -12.30
N LEU A 111 -28.01 -13.41 -12.14
CA LEU A 111 -26.92 -12.60 -12.69
C LEU A 111 -26.94 -12.68 -14.22
N PRO A 112 -26.97 -11.54 -14.95
CA PRO A 112 -26.84 -11.54 -16.40
C PRO A 112 -25.54 -12.23 -16.85
N PRO A 113 -25.52 -12.95 -17.99
CA PRO A 113 -24.32 -13.63 -18.49
C PRO A 113 -23.08 -12.72 -18.59
N ALA A 114 -23.27 -11.45 -18.95
CA ALA A 114 -22.18 -10.47 -19.01
C ALA A 114 -21.54 -10.18 -17.64
N MET A 115 -22.32 -10.15 -16.55
CA MET A 115 -21.81 -9.95 -15.20
C MET A 115 -21.04 -11.19 -14.71
N VAL A 116 -21.53 -12.39 -15.05
CA VAL A 116 -20.81 -13.65 -14.76
C VAL A 116 -19.47 -13.68 -15.48
N ALA A 117 -19.46 -13.37 -16.78
CA ALA A 117 -18.23 -13.33 -17.58
C ALA A 117 -17.23 -12.26 -17.08
N TYR A 118 -17.74 -11.11 -16.65
CA TYR A 118 -16.92 -10.06 -16.06
C TYR A 118 -16.26 -10.52 -14.76
N ALA A 119 -17.05 -11.05 -13.84
CA ALA A 119 -16.57 -11.56 -12.56
C ALA A 119 -15.55 -12.69 -12.75
N ALA A 120 -15.84 -13.64 -13.64
CA ALA A 120 -14.91 -14.72 -13.96
C ALA A 120 -13.57 -14.20 -14.50
N ARG A 121 -13.62 -13.19 -15.37
CA ARG A 121 -12.42 -12.58 -15.96
C ARG A 121 -11.53 -11.91 -14.93
N ASP A 122 -12.08 -11.26 -13.91
CA ASP A 122 -11.26 -10.63 -12.86
C ASP A 122 -10.37 -11.65 -12.13
N ALA A 123 -10.90 -12.84 -11.81
CA ALA A 123 -10.13 -13.92 -11.19
C ALA A 123 -9.11 -14.54 -12.15
N GLU A 124 -9.50 -14.80 -13.41
CA GLU A 124 -8.59 -15.35 -14.43
C GLU A 124 -7.42 -14.41 -14.73
N MET A 125 -7.70 -13.11 -14.85
CA MET A 125 -6.68 -12.10 -15.12
C MET A 125 -5.75 -11.89 -13.93
N THR A 126 -6.24 -12.04 -12.69
CA THR A 126 -5.40 -12.04 -11.49
C THR A 126 -4.39 -13.19 -11.52
N LEU A 127 -4.83 -14.41 -11.89
CA LEU A 127 -3.95 -15.57 -12.03
C LEU A 127 -2.93 -15.39 -13.17
N ALA A 128 -3.35 -14.84 -14.31
CA ALA A 128 -2.46 -14.53 -15.42
C ALA A 128 -1.41 -13.47 -15.02
N LEU A 129 -1.84 -12.42 -14.30
CA LEU A 129 -0.94 -11.38 -13.81
C LEU A 129 0.09 -11.93 -12.82
N TYR A 130 -0.29 -12.83 -11.91
CA TYR A 130 0.66 -13.49 -11.03
C TYR A 130 1.76 -14.22 -11.81
N SER A 131 1.38 -14.96 -12.86
CA SER A 131 2.35 -15.68 -13.71
C SER A 131 3.37 -14.73 -14.34
N TRP A 132 2.90 -13.60 -14.87
CA TRP A 132 3.76 -12.56 -15.44
C TRP A 132 4.65 -11.89 -14.39
N LEU A 133 4.10 -11.52 -13.23
CA LEU A 133 4.87 -10.94 -12.12
C LEU A 133 5.92 -11.93 -11.60
N ASN A 134 5.62 -13.22 -11.55
CA ASN A 134 6.56 -14.23 -11.07
C ASN A 134 7.74 -14.37 -12.03
N GLN A 135 7.47 -14.34 -13.34
CA GLN A 135 8.50 -14.42 -14.37
C GLN A 135 9.44 -13.21 -14.37
N HIS A 136 8.90 -11.99 -14.17
CA HIS A 136 9.68 -10.75 -14.35
C HIS A 136 10.12 -10.09 -13.03
N TYR A 137 9.39 -10.31 -11.94
CA TYR A 137 9.52 -9.63 -10.66
C TYR A 137 9.28 -10.58 -9.48
N GLY A 138 9.72 -11.84 -9.57
CA GLY A 138 9.51 -12.83 -8.51
C GLY A 138 10.05 -12.40 -7.13
N TRP A 139 11.02 -11.49 -7.08
CA TRP A 139 11.47 -10.86 -5.84
C TRP A 139 10.36 -10.05 -5.15
N ALA A 140 9.54 -9.32 -5.91
CA ALA A 140 8.48 -8.47 -5.38
C ALA A 140 7.34 -9.32 -4.83
N LEU A 141 6.99 -10.41 -5.52
CA LEU A 141 5.98 -11.36 -5.03
C LEU A 141 6.38 -11.96 -3.68
N LYS A 142 7.62 -12.42 -3.54
CA LYS A 142 8.15 -12.96 -2.26
C LYS A 142 8.07 -11.95 -1.11
N MET A 143 8.27 -10.68 -1.40
CA MET A 143 8.21 -9.60 -0.40
C MET A 143 6.77 -9.20 -0.01
N HIS A 144 5.78 -9.58 -0.82
CA HIS A 144 4.34 -9.36 -0.59
C HIS A 144 3.57 -10.66 -0.37
N GLU A 145 4.29 -11.73 -0.06
CA GLU A 145 3.74 -12.98 0.42
C GLU A 145 3.53 -12.90 1.94
N HIS A 146 2.33 -13.20 2.38
CA HIS A 146 1.90 -13.07 3.77
C HIS A 146 1.50 -14.45 4.28
N THR A 147 2.19 -14.93 5.32
CA THR A 147 2.03 -16.31 5.85
C THR A 147 1.50 -16.36 7.28
N ASN A 148 0.95 -15.24 7.80
CA ASN A 148 0.58 -15.04 9.21
C ASN A 148 1.70 -15.34 10.22
N GLN A 149 2.96 -15.39 9.75
CA GLN A 149 4.11 -15.52 10.63
C GLN A 149 4.43 -14.17 11.26
N LEU A 150 4.60 -14.18 12.59
CA LEU A 150 5.06 -13.02 13.33
C LEU A 150 6.51 -12.71 12.95
N GLU A 151 6.79 -11.46 12.57
CA GLU A 151 8.16 -11.01 12.37
C GLU A 151 8.77 -10.70 13.74
N PRO A 152 10.00 -11.18 14.03
CA PRO A 152 10.64 -10.96 15.32
C PRO A 152 11.02 -9.48 15.45
N VAL A 153 10.22 -8.72 16.19
CA VAL A 153 10.51 -7.32 16.52
C VAL A 153 10.32 -7.10 18.01
N ALA A 154 10.96 -6.05 18.54
CA ALA A 154 10.73 -5.66 19.92
C ALA A 154 9.23 -5.40 20.16
N ALA A 155 8.71 -5.91 21.28
CA ALA A 155 7.27 -5.89 21.58
C ALA A 155 6.65 -4.48 21.59
N TRP A 156 7.46 -3.44 21.86
CA TRP A 156 6.99 -2.05 21.84
C TRP A 156 6.85 -1.47 20.41
N ILE A 157 7.53 -2.05 19.42
CA ILE A 157 7.48 -1.64 18.00
C ILE A 157 6.25 -2.23 17.30
N GLU A 158 5.88 -3.47 17.65
CA GLU A 158 4.83 -4.24 17.00
C GLU A 158 3.49 -3.47 16.79
N PRO A 159 2.94 -2.72 17.77
CA PRO A 159 1.70 -1.98 17.59
C PRO A 159 1.76 -0.92 16.48
N PHE A 160 2.94 -0.34 16.23
CA PHE A 160 3.15 0.64 15.15
C PHE A 160 3.25 -0.04 13.79
N LEU A 161 3.86 -1.23 13.73
CA LEU A 161 3.93 -2.00 12.50
C LEU A 161 2.58 -2.54 12.10
N ASN A 162 1.73 -2.93 13.06
CA ASN A 162 0.38 -3.42 12.80
C ASN A 162 -0.64 -2.29 12.60
N GLY A 163 -0.30 -1.05 13.01
CA GLY A 163 -1.22 0.09 12.97
C GLY A 163 -2.32 0.02 14.04
N THR A 164 -2.09 -0.75 15.10
CA THR A 164 -3.01 -0.95 16.23
C THR A 164 -2.74 0.03 17.38
N SER A 165 -1.62 0.76 17.35
CA SER A 165 -1.32 1.78 18.35
C SER A 165 -2.37 2.89 18.35
N SER A 166 -2.97 3.14 19.51
CA SER A 166 -3.98 4.17 19.74
C SER A 166 -3.42 5.46 20.35
N VAL A 167 -2.13 5.47 20.71
CA VAL A 167 -1.45 6.57 21.39
C VAL A 167 -0.32 7.13 20.52
N SER A 168 0.19 8.31 20.89
CA SER A 168 1.36 8.87 20.21
C SER A 168 2.60 8.01 20.46
N VAL A 169 3.60 8.13 19.58
CA VAL A 169 4.85 7.39 19.69
C VAL A 169 5.57 7.70 21.01
N GLU A 170 5.58 8.98 21.41
CA GLU A 170 6.22 9.45 22.64
C GLU A 170 5.54 8.85 23.88
N THR A 171 4.20 8.79 23.86
CA THR A 171 3.41 8.21 24.95
C THR A 171 3.70 6.72 25.09
N ALA A 172 3.70 5.98 23.98
CA ALA A 172 4.01 4.55 23.99
C ALA A 172 5.42 4.24 24.51
N VAL A 173 6.42 5.03 24.10
CA VAL A 173 7.80 4.88 24.57
C VAL A 173 7.89 5.17 26.08
N ALA A 174 7.23 6.23 26.55
CA ALA A 174 7.20 6.55 27.98
C ALA A 174 6.54 5.43 28.81
N GLU A 175 5.43 4.86 28.34
CA GLU A 175 4.77 3.71 28.98
C GLU A 175 5.65 2.46 28.96
N ALA A 176 6.31 2.17 27.84
CA ALA A 176 7.21 1.02 27.71
C ALA A 176 8.43 1.14 28.65
N LYS A 177 8.97 2.36 28.83
CA LYS A 177 10.00 2.64 29.85
C LYS A 177 9.48 2.44 31.27
N ALA A 178 8.29 2.95 31.59
CA ALA A 178 7.68 2.78 32.91
C ALA A 178 7.43 1.31 33.27
N ARG A 179 7.20 0.45 32.26
CA ARG A 179 7.04 -1.00 32.40
C ARG A 179 8.36 -1.77 32.38
N GLY A 180 9.51 -1.11 32.20
CA GLY A 180 10.82 -1.75 32.11
C GLY A 180 11.05 -2.55 30.81
N ILE A 181 10.22 -2.35 29.78
CA ILE A 181 10.38 -2.96 28.45
C ILE A 181 11.52 -2.26 27.70
N ILE A 182 11.62 -0.94 27.84
CA ILE A 182 12.70 -0.11 27.33
C ILE A 182 13.54 0.36 28.52
N GLN A 183 14.82 0.00 28.54
CA GLN A 183 15.76 0.38 29.60
C GLN A 183 16.31 1.79 29.38
N ASP A 184 16.70 2.11 28.15
CA ASP A 184 17.30 3.40 27.77
C ASP A 184 17.02 3.78 26.30
N ASP A 185 17.45 4.97 25.91
CA ASP A 185 17.30 5.47 24.53
C ASP A 185 18.20 4.75 23.52
N ALA A 186 19.28 4.10 23.98
CA ALA A 186 20.15 3.32 23.10
C ALA A 186 19.44 2.04 22.65
N GLN A 187 18.66 1.40 23.54
CA GLN A 187 17.82 0.27 23.19
C GLN A 187 16.81 0.61 22.09
N ILE A 188 16.17 1.78 22.13
CA ILE A 188 15.20 2.20 21.09
C ILE A 188 15.85 2.17 19.70
N ALA A 189 17.04 2.75 19.58
CA ALA A 189 17.77 2.77 18.32
C ALA A 189 18.25 1.38 17.90
N SER A 190 18.70 0.57 18.86
CA SER A 190 19.10 -0.83 18.61
C SER A 190 17.93 -1.67 18.11
N ASP A 191 16.77 -1.60 18.76
CA ASP A 191 15.57 -2.35 18.39
C ASP A 191 15.09 -1.96 16.98
N CYS A 192 15.06 -0.66 16.67
CA CYS A 192 14.73 -0.17 15.33
C CYS A 192 15.75 -0.63 14.27
N ARG A 193 17.04 -0.67 14.60
CA ARG A 193 18.10 -1.16 13.69
C ARG A 193 17.92 -2.65 13.41
N THR A 194 17.71 -3.46 14.44
CA THR A 194 17.43 -4.89 14.29
C THR A 194 16.19 -5.11 13.43
N ALA A 195 15.10 -4.38 13.69
CA ALA A 195 13.88 -4.49 12.90
C ALA A 195 14.11 -4.09 11.42
N LEU A 196 14.93 -3.07 11.11
CA LEU A 196 15.26 -2.73 9.72
C LEU A 196 15.97 -3.86 8.97
N LEU A 197 16.74 -4.69 9.67
CA LEU A 197 17.49 -5.82 9.10
C LEU A 197 16.62 -7.08 8.97
N GLU A 198 15.72 -7.32 9.92
CA GLU A 198 14.96 -8.58 10.01
C GLU A 198 13.59 -8.55 9.33
N LEU A 199 12.95 -7.37 9.23
CA LEU A 199 11.65 -7.24 8.59
C LEU A 199 11.73 -7.54 7.09
N LYS A 200 10.90 -8.48 6.66
CA LYS A 200 10.73 -8.91 5.26
C LYS A 200 9.56 -8.18 4.61
N GLN A 201 8.48 -7.92 5.35
CA GLN A 201 7.28 -7.30 4.79
C GLN A 201 7.51 -5.80 4.50
N LEU A 202 7.33 -5.40 3.24
CA LEU A 202 7.58 -4.02 2.80
C LEU A 202 6.67 -3.00 3.50
N MET A 203 5.45 -3.38 3.85
CA MET A 203 4.54 -2.53 4.62
C MET A 203 5.10 -2.23 6.02
N HIS A 204 5.59 -3.24 6.73
CA HIS A 204 6.20 -3.07 8.05
C HIS A 204 7.48 -2.26 7.97
N ARG A 205 8.33 -2.49 6.97
CA ARG A 205 9.53 -1.68 6.74
C ARG A 205 9.20 -0.20 6.53
N SER A 206 8.17 0.10 5.74
CA SER A 206 7.71 1.48 5.52
C SER A 206 7.14 2.12 6.80
N ARG A 207 6.39 1.36 7.62
CA ARG A 207 5.89 1.81 8.92
C ARG A 207 7.02 2.02 9.92
N LEU A 208 8.04 1.17 9.93
CA LEU A 208 9.23 1.32 10.75
C LEU A 208 10.02 2.58 10.38
N LEU A 209 10.23 2.86 9.09
CA LEU A 209 10.88 4.09 8.64
C LEU A 209 10.11 5.35 9.09
N ARG A 210 8.78 5.28 9.13
CA ARG A 210 7.96 6.35 9.74
C ARG A 210 8.21 6.46 11.25
N LEU A 211 8.20 5.34 11.97
CA LEU A 211 8.48 5.32 13.42
C LEU A 211 9.85 5.93 13.75
N ILE A 212 10.89 5.52 13.01
CA ILE A 212 12.25 6.07 13.12
C ILE A 212 12.27 7.59 12.91
N ALA A 213 11.53 8.06 11.91
CA ALA A 213 11.43 9.49 11.62
C ALA A 213 10.67 10.26 12.69
N ASP A 214 9.57 9.71 13.19
CA ASP A 214 8.75 10.35 14.23
C ASP A 214 9.53 10.41 15.57
N LEU A 215 10.39 9.42 15.85
CA LEU A 215 11.34 9.42 16.98
C LEU A 215 12.62 10.25 16.73
N THR A 216 12.83 10.76 15.52
CA THR A 216 14.04 11.52 15.13
C THR A 216 15.34 10.78 15.43
N LEU A 217 15.41 9.48 15.14
CA LEU A 217 16.61 8.65 15.39
C LEU A 217 17.68 8.89 14.30
N VAL A 218 18.32 10.07 14.33
CA VAL A 218 19.34 10.49 13.36
C VAL A 218 20.56 9.56 13.29
N GLN A 219 20.85 8.82 14.36
CA GLN A 219 21.89 7.79 14.39
C GLN A 219 21.61 6.58 13.47
N LEU A 220 20.38 6.44 12.98
CA LEU A 220 19.99 5.41 12.01
C LEU A 220 20.06 5.90 10.56
N VAL A 221 20.52 7.13 10.31
CA VAL A 221 20.73 7.64 8.94
C VAL A 221 21.60 6.69 8.10
N PRO A 222 22.75 6.18 8.59
CA PRO A 222 23.57 5.23 7.81
C PRO A 222 22.84 3.93 7.43
N ASP A 223 21.84 3.51 8.22
CA ASP A 223 21.01 2.33 7.92
C ASP A 223 19.92 2.63 6.88
N ILE A 224 19.49 3.90 6.79
CA ILE A 224 18.45 4.37 5.85
C ILE A 224 19.04 4.73 4.48
N GLU A 225 20.26 5.26 4.43
CA GLU A 225 20.90 5.70 3.18
C GLU A 225 20.88 4.64 2.07
N PRO A 226 21.25 3.36 2.32
CA PRO A 226 21.19 2.32 1.29
C PRO A 226 19.78 2.09 0.74
N LEU A 227 18.75 2.31 1.56
CA LEU A 227 17.34 2.09 1.21
C LEU A 227 16.81 3.13 0.21
N LEU A 228 17.51 4.25 0.01
CA LEU A 228 17.23 5.20 -1.07
C LEU A 228 17.44 4.58 -2.47
N GLN A 229 18.19 3.47 -2.55
CA GLN A 229 18.41 2.68 -3.78
C GLN A 229 17.74 1.30 -3.71
N ALA A 230 16.80 1.09 -2.78
CA ALA A 230 16.10 -0.18 -2.64
C ALA A 230 15.37 -0.57 -3.94
N PRO A 231 15.25 -1.87 -4.26
CA PRO A 231 14.47 -2.33 -5.42
C PRO A 231 13.02 -1.84 -5.38
N SER A 232 12.43 -1.81 -4.18
CA SER A 232 11.07 -1.32 -3.95
C SER A 232 11.00 0.20 -3.98
N SER A 233 10.10 0.74 -4.81
CA SER A 233 9.76 2.15 -4.84
C SER A 233 9.19 2.64 -3.51
N ASP A 234 8.50 1.78 -2.76
CA ASP A 234 7.94 2.13 -1.45
C ASP A 234 9.02 2.42 -0.43
N GLU A 235 10.09 1.61 -0.42
CA GLU A 235 11.23 1.77 0.47
C GLU A 235 12.03 3.03 0.11
N ARG A 236 12.30 3.25 -1.18
CA ARG A 236 12.98 4.49 -1.63
C ARG A 236 12.18 5.72 -1.20
N ALA A 237 10.87 5.72 -1.45
CA ALA A 237 9.98 6.81 -1.09
C ALA A 237 9.87 7.00 0.44
N ALA A 238 9.78 5.91 1.22
CA ALA A 238 9.71 5.95 2.67
C ALA A 238 11.01 6.48 3.29
N SER A 239 12.16 6.05 2.78
CA SER A 239 13.48 6.49 3.21
C SER A 239 13.67 7.98 2.94
N ALA A 240 13.30 8.45 1.74
CA ALA A 240 13.34 9.87 1.42
C ALA A 240 12.46 10.71 2.37
N ARG A 241 11.24 10.25 2.66
CA ARG A 241 10.35 10.91 3.63
C ARG A 241 10.95 10.91 5.04
N ALA A 242 11.57 9.81 5.48
CA ALA A 242 12.15 9.70 6.80
C ALA A 242 13.28 10.72 6.99
N LEU A 243 14.24 10.76 6.07
CA LEU A 243 15.35 11.72 6.10
C LEU A 243 14.86 13.18 6.07
N GLY A 244 13.87 13.48 5.22
CA GLY A 244 13.29 14.81 5.14
C GLY A 244 12.47 15.23 6.36
N ARG A 245 11.87 14.27 7.10
CA ARG A 245 11.14 14.54 8.35
C ARG A 245 12.09 14.77 9.52
N MET A 246 13.18 14.00 9.59
CA MET A 246 14.21 14.14 10.62
C MET A 246 15.07 15.40 10.47
N GLY A 247 14.99 16.10 9.34
CA GLY A 247 15.72 17.36 9.13
C GLY A 247 17.21 17.18 8.80
N VAL A 248 17.61 16.00 8.33
CA VAL A 248 19.02 15.65 8.03
C VAL A 248 19.49 16.41 6.78
N ARG A 249 20.12 17.57 6.96
CA ARG A 249 20.54 18.45 5.85
C ARG A 249 21.61 17.80 4.97
N GLU A 250 22.47 16.98 5.58
CA GLU A 250 23.53 16.21 4.96
C GLU A 250 23.00 15.18 3.95
N ALA A 251 21.72 14.79 4.05
CA ALA A 251 21.07 13.89 3.10
C ALA A 251 20.66 14.56 1.78
N GLN A 252 20.76 15.89 1.65
CA GLN A 252 20.40 16.61 0.42
C GLN A 252 21.05 16.05 -0.86
N PRO A 253 22.38 15.81 -0.94
CA PRO A 253 23.00 15.20 -2.12
C PRO A 253 22.48 13.79 -2.41
N LEU A 254 22.04 13.05 -1.39
CA LEU A 254 21.47 11.70 -1.55
C LEU A 254 20.03 11.72 -2.05
N LEU A 255 19.26 12.77 -1.71
CA LEU A 255 17.87 12.95 -2.13
C LEU A 255 17.73 13.53 -3.54
N GLN A 256 18.72 14.30 -4.00
CA GLN A 256 18.68 14.97 -5.31
C GLN A 256 18.48 14.00 -6.49
N PRO A 257 19.17 12.84 -6.56
CA PRO A 257 18.97 11.88 -7.65
C PRO A 257 17.55 11.32 -7.72
N LEU A 258 16.85 11.19 -6.58
CA LEU A 258 15.49 10.63 -6.53
C LEU A 258 14.44 11.54 -7.21
N LEU A 259 14.77 12.80 -7.50
CA LEU A 259 13.92 13.66 -8.33
C LEU A 259 13.77 13.14 -9.76
N GLN A 260 14.67 12.26 -10.22
CA GLN A 260 14.63 11.61 -11.52
C GLN A 260 14.26 10.12 -11.42
N ASP A 261 13.76 9.66 -10.26
CA ASP A 261 13.33 8.28 -10.10
C ASP A 261 12.23 7.93 -11.11
N PRO A 262 12.23 6.73 -11.72
CA PRO A 262 11.19 6.34 -12.67
C PRO A 262 9.78 6.38 -12.06
N VAL A 263 9.66 6.14 -10.75
CA VAL A 263 8.39 6.09 -10.03
C VAL A 263 7.98 7.46 -9.50
N HIS A 264 6.77 7.89 -9.85
CA HIS A 264 6.23 9.20 -9.47
C HIS A 264 6.22 9.43 -7.95
N ASP A 265 5.82 8.42 -7.17
CA ASP A 265 5.70 8.54 -5.71
C ASP A 265 7.04 8.78 -5.02
N VAL A 266 8.13 8.25 -5.60
CA VAL A 266 9.50 8.48 -5.13
C VAL A 266 9.91 9.92 -5.41
N ARG A 267 9.70 10.41 -6.65
CA ARG A 267 9.98 11.81 -7.02
C ARG A 267 9.25 12.80 -6.10
N LYS A 268 7.95 12.56 -5.87
CA LYS A 268 7.12 13.37 -4.97
C LYS A 268 7.65 13.37 -3.53
N SER A 269 8.10 12.21 -3.06
CA SER A 269 8.68 12.06 -1.72
C SER A 269 10.01 12.79 -1.58
N ALA A 270 10.89 12.68 -2.58
CA ALA A 270 12.17 13.40 -2.64
C ALA A 270 11.97 14.93 -2.68
N GLN A 271 11.05 15.43 -3.52
CA GLN A 271 10.71 16.85 -3.57
C GLN A 271 10.20 17.36 -2.22
N THR A 272 9.32 16.60 -1.57
CA THR A 272 8.78 16.94 -0.25
C THR A 272 9.89 16.96 0.80
N ALA A 273 10.78 15.97 0.77
CA ALA A 273 11.92 15.87 1.70
C ALA A 273 12.87 17.06 1.55
N LEU A 274 13.31 17.36 0.32
CA LEU A 274 14.19 18.50 0.02
C LEU A 274 13.56 19.83 0.44
N ARG A 275 12.25 20.01 0.21
CA ARG A 275 11.53 21.19 0.69
C ARG A 275 11.55 21.31 2.22
N ASN A 276 11.40 20.21 2.93
CA ASN A 276 11.46 20.21 4.40
C ASN A 276 12.85 20.59 4.91
N LEU A 277 13.92 20.07 4.28
CA LEU A 277 15.31 20.42 4.61
C LEU A 277 15.65 21.90 4.31
N GLY A 278 15.03 22.46 3.26
CA GLY A 278 15.22 23.86 2.85
C GLY A 278 14.52 24.90 3.73
N ARG A 279 13.61 24.48 4.64
CA ARG A 279 12.99 25.41 5.58
C ARG A 279 14.02 25.80 6.65
N LYS A 280 14.21 27.11 6.87
CA LYS A 280 14.86 27.61 8.09
C LYS A 280 13.98 27.20 9.27
N GLU A 281 14.57 26.65 10.32
CA GLU A 281 13.90 26.16 11.53
C GLU A 281 12.74 27.07 11.93
N THR A 282 11.54 26.64 11.60
CA THR A 282 10.30 27.29 12.01
C THR A 282 9.47 26.22 12.68
N ARG A 283 9.77 26.06 13.97
CA ARG A 283 8.99 25.41 15.03
C ARG A 283 8.71 23.92 14.82
N ALA A 284 9.03 23.12 15.84
CA ALA A 284 8.59 21.73 15.96
C ALA A 284 7.10 21.60 15.60
N PRO A 285 6.68 20.59 14.83
CA PRO A 285 5.26 20.37 14.58
C PRO A 285 4.59 20.09 15.93
N GLY A 286 3.82 21.06 16.43
CA GLY A 286 2.89 20.80 17.52
C GLY A 286 1.88 19.73 17.09
N PRO A 287 1.36 18.91 18.02
CA PRO A 287 0.42 17.86 17.67
C PRO A 287 -0.79 18.46 16.94
N PRO A 288 -1.36 17.77 15.95
CA PRO A 288 -2.60 18.20 15.32
C PRO A 288 -3.68 18.28 16.41
N SER A 289 -4.11 19.49 16.77
CA SER A 289 -5.25 19.67 17.65
C SER A 289 -6.52 19.27 16.89
N ARG A 290 -7.26 18.31 17.45
CA ARG A 290 -8.62 18.03 17.01
C ARG A 290 -9.49 19.22 17.40
N LEU A 291 -10.04 19.93 16.42
CA LEU A 291 -11.25 20.72 16.65
C LEU A 291 -12.42 19.74 16.79
N ILE A 292 -13.32 20.04 17.72
CA ILE A 292 -14.40 19.15 18.17
C ILE A 292 -15.45 18.89 17.08
N ASP A 293 -15.47 19.67 15.99
CA ASP A 293 -16.55 19.62 14.99
C ASP A 293 -16.11 19.17 13.59
N GLY A 294 -15.39 18.05 13.47
CA GLY A 294 -15.43 17.13 12.30
C GLY A 294 -15.17 17.65 10.88
N ALA A 295 -14.91 18.94 10.65
CA ALA A 295 -14.79 19.56 9.34
C ALA A 295 -13.35 19.99 9.08
N ARG A 296 -12.78 19.54 7.95
CA ARG A 296 -11.46 19.97 7.49
C ARG A 296 -11.59 21.30 6.75
N SER A 297 -11.00 22.37 7.29
CA SER A 297 -10.76 23.62 6.57
C SER A 297 -9.37 23.57 5.92
N TRP A 298 -9.29 23.86 4.63
CA TRP A 298 -8.05 24.15 3.93
C TRP A 298 -8.02 25.65 3.64
N THR A 299 -7.06 26.38 4.19
CA THR A 299 -6.71 27.71 3.67
C THR A 299 -5.76 27.53 2.49
N ILE A 300 -6.28 27.69 1.29
CA ILE A 300 -5.49 27.85 0.07
C ILE A 300 -4.91 29.26 0.11
N GLY A 301 -3.58 29.39 0.21
CA GLY A 301 -2.90 30.64 -0.11
C GLY A 301 -2.97 30.86 -1.61
N GLU A 302 -3.33 32.08 -2.01
CA GLU A 302 -3.48 32.52 -3.40
C GLU A 302 -2.25 32.11 -4.24
N VAL A 303 -2.51 31.35 -5.31
CA VAL A 303 -1.56 31.19 -6.41
C VAL A 303 -2.21 31.83 -7.62
N GLY A 304 -1.56 32.86 -8.14
CA GLY A 304 -2.05 33.71 -9.21
C GLY A 304 -2.32 32.96 -10.52
N ASN A 305 -3.21 33.57 -11.29
CA ASN A 305 -3.53 33.24 -12.68
C ASN A 305 -2.26 33.00 -13.51
N LEU A 306 -2.20 31.83 -14.13
CA LEU A 306 -1.52 31.60 -15.40
C LEU A 306 -2.51 30.86 -16.31
N ASP A 307 -3.32 31.65 -17.02
CA ASP A 307 -3.73 31.40 -18.42
C ASP A 307 -2.52 30.87 -19.22
N ASP A 308 -2.59 30.03 -20.25
CA ASP A 308 -3.61 29.50 -21.14
C ASP A 308 -2.88 28.37 -21.91
N ASP A 309 -3.39 27.13 -21.96
CA ASP A 309 -2.80 26.09 -22.82
C ASP A 309 -3.90 25.21 -23.43
N ASN A 310 -4.59 25.82 -24.39
CA ASN A 310 -5.70 25.24 -25.12
C ASN A 310 -5.27 24.69 -26.49
N ASP A 311 -4.07 24.08 -26.60
CA ASP A 311 -3.55 23.57 -27.88
C ASP A 311 -3.22 22.06 -27.91
N TRP A 312 -4.01 21.24 -27.21
CA TRP A 312 -3.93 19.78 -27.37
C TRP A 312 -4.79 19.25 -28.53
N LYS A 313 -5.82 20.00 -28.95
CA LYS A 313 -6.72 19.60 -30.04
C LYS A 313 -6.13 19.81 -31.43
N ALA A 314 -5.24 20.79 -31.64
CA ALA A 314 -4.54 20.94 -32.92
C ALA A 314 -3.50 19.82 -33.11
N ARG A 315 -2.78 19.47 -32.04
CA ARG A 315 -1.85 18.31 -32.02
C ARG A 315 -2.55 16.99 -32.37
N LEU A 316 -3.82 16.85 -31.97
CA LEU A 316 -4.63 15.67 -32.27
C LEU A 316 -5.07 15.58 -33.73
N ARG A 317 -5.24 16.71 -34.43
CA ARG A 317 -5.59 16.74 -35.86
C ARG A 317 -4.38 16.44 -36.75
N THR A 318 -3.20 16.93 -36.39
CA THR A 318 -1.96 16.63 -37.12
C THR A 318 -1.57 15.15 -37.02
N MET A 319 -1.93 14.47 -35.93
CA MET A 319 -1.67 13.03 -35.75
C MET A 319 -2.69 12.11 -36.44
N MET A 320 -3.85 12.61 -36.86
CA MET A 320 -4.89 11.81 -37.54
C MET A 320 -4.85 11.85 -39.07
N GLY A 321 -3.96 12.66 -39.67
CA GLY A 321 -3.69 12.59 -41.11
C GLY A 321 -4.78 13.12 -42.04
N ASP A 322 -5.58 14.08 -41.59
CA ASP A 322 -6.53 14.81 -42.46
C ASP A 322 -5.95 16.19 -42.81
N ALA A 323 -5.84 16.48 -44.11
CA ALA A 323 -5.59 17.82 -44.65
C ALA A 323 -6.86 18.66 -44.66
#